data_AF-A0AA96HR23-F1
#
_entry.id   AF-A0AA96HR23-F1
#
_cell.length_a   1.000
_cell.length_b   1.000
_cell.length_c   1.000
_cell.angle_alpha   90.00
_cell.angle_beta   90.00
_cell.angle_gamma   90.00
#
_symmetry.space_group_name_H-M   'P 1'
#
loop_
_entity.id
_entity.type
_entity.pdbx_description
1 polymer ?
#
loop_
_entity_poly.entity_id
_entity_poly.type
_entity_poly.pdbx_seq_one_letter_code
_entity_poly.pdbx_strand_id
1 'polypeptide(L)'
;MTLPINRIFALIPFILIVSCGNDDAPKGDLNDTYAYQANSPYIDSLAPCVRHYNFPSCTLHKLPIIGLDHESPSIENVMDHVVVSHDWMGERFEQVLNQLPTEVLYLFKGVTAVVIDNDIRPAFYSHGTGAIYLDPALLWLTVQEKRTINPKEDYRAGFSDPLSFRSVWRYVKGNTVVSARGSLSDMSERTLEDIIPTFAALLFHELAHANDFIAPGSYQQINRNLTVSQTIDLLHSSSPSIQLRDSAPLSSSLLYGLAGVMFHGHAPSDAERAISADEVGQEFEMDIASDDYAYSSLYEDTAMLFEEAMMKYFFDIDRDIAFTTPPGANNNCQDYVVKWGIRNRIGDEEVRIRAQLVVEQLMLGVDFGTFFTDLVTPTPLNNDVSWCQSVTIQANSVQQKVQSDGALEQMPLINPHLRPYL
;
A
#
# COMPACT_ATOMS: atom_id res chain seq x y z
N MET A 1 23.84 5.87 -62.35
CA MET A 1 23.88 4.78 -61.35
C MET A 1 23.57 5.39 -60.00
N THR A 2 22.30 5.36 -59.64
CA THR A 2 21.73 5.87 -58.39
C THR A 2 21.46 4.67 -57.48
N LEU A 3 22.10 4.62 -56.31
CA LEU A 3 21.80 3.64 -55.26
C LEU A 3 20.88 4.29 -54.22
N PRO A 4 19.82 3.61 -53.75
CA PRO A 4 18.85 4.18 -52.83
C PRO A 4 19.31 4.06 -51.37
N ILE A 5 19.01 5.09 -50.59
CA ILE A 5 19.14 5.13 -49.14
C ILE A 5 17.92 4.41 -48.55
N ASN A 6 18.12 3.23 -47.99
CA ASN A 6 17.11 2.55 -47.18
C ASN A 6 16.94 3.31 -45.86
N ARG A 7 15.83 4.03 -45.71
CA ARG A 7 15.35 4.49 -44.40
C ARG A 7 14.68 3.31 -43.71
N ILE A 8 15.38 2.71 -42.76
CA ILE A 8 14.79 1.78 -41.80
C ILE A 8 13.94 2.66 -40.87
N PHE A 9 12.61 2.57 -41.01
CA PHE A 9 11.69 3.02 -39.98
C PHE A 9 11.89 2.08 -38.79
N ALA A 10 12.55 2.56 -37.74
CA ALA A 10 12.50 1.94 -36.44
C ALA A 10 11.03 2.06 -35.96
N LEU A 11 10.31 0.93 -35.95
CA LEU A 11 9.09 0.82 -35.17
C LEU A 11 9.48 1.00 -33.71
N ILE A 12 9.15 2.16 -33.14
CA ILE A 12 9.11 2.35 -31.70
C ILE A 12 8.03 1.37 -31.19
N PRO A 13 8.37 0.38 -30.36
CA PRO A 13 7.34 -0.43 -29.74
C PRO A 13 6.51 0.51 -28.87
N PHE A 14 5.22 0.61 -29.19
CA PHE A 14 4.22 1.14 -28.29
C PHE A 14 4.29 0.25 -27.04
N ILE A 15 4.96 0.72 -25.99
CA ILE A 15 4.88 0.11 -24.68
C ILE A 15 3.43 0.32 -24.27
N LEU A 16 2.62 -0.74 -24.39
CA LEU A 16 1.33 -0.79 -23.73
C LEU A 16 1.62 -0.60 -22.24
N ILE A 17 1.16 0.54 -21.72
CA ILE A 17 1.13 0.81 -20.29
C ILE A 17 0.20 -0.26 -19.73
N VAL A 18 0.80 -1.30 -19.14
CA VAL A 18 0.08 -2.27 -18.34
C VAL A 18 -0.33 -1.47 -17.10
N SER A 19 -1.62 -1.16 -17.01
CA SER A 19 -2.27 -0.64 -15.81
C SER A 19 -1.77 -1.44 -14.61
N CYS A 20 -1.46 -0.80 -13.48
CA CYS A 20 -1.83 -1.45 -12.22
C CYS A 20 -3.35 -1.49 -12.27
N GLY A 21 -3.83 -2.66 -12.68
CA GLY A 21 -5.21 -2.97 -13.00
C GLY A 21 -5.22 -4.04 -14.07
N ASN A 22 -4.85 -5.28 -13.73
CA ASN A 22 -5.28 -6.38 -14.59
C ASN A 22 -6.82 -6.35 -14.63
N ASP A 23 -7.40 -6.59 -15.80
CA ASP A 23 -8.84 -6.73 -15.98
C ASP A 23 -9.49 -7.85 -15.13
N ASP A 24 -8.67 -8.62 -14.41
CA ASP A 24 -9.03 -9.77 -13.59
C ASP A 24 -9.24 -9.48 -12.09
N ALA A 25 -8.95 -8.27 -11.60
CA ALA A 25 -9.36 -7.89 -10.24
C ALA A 25 -10.91 -7.88 -10.16
N PRO A 26 -11.54 -8.55 -9.17
CA PRO A 26 -12.98 -8.50 -9.00
C PRO A 26 -13.40 -7.05 -8.72
N LYS A 27 -13.90 -6.36 -9.75
CA LYS A 27 -14.45 -5.01 -9.65
C LYS A 27 -15.72 -5.10 -8.80
N GLY A 28 -15.70 -4.51 -7.60
CA GLY A 28 -16.85 -4.43 -6.69
C GLY A 28 -18.05 -3.77 -7.38
N ASP A 29 -19.26 -4.14 -6.99
CA ASP A 29 -20.48 -3.53 -7.54
C ASP A 29 -20.75 -2.19 -6.86
N LEU A 30 -20.12 -1.12 -7.36
CA LEU A 30 -20.27 0.22 -6.78
C LEU A 30 -21.63 0.89 -7.05
N ASN A 31 -22.66 0.18 -7.52
CA ASN A 31 -23.95 0.80 -7.87
C ASN A 31 -24.70 1.37 -6.65
N ASP A 32 -24.42 0.88 -5.45
CA ASP A 32 -25.01 1.30 -4.18
C ASP A 32 -24.30 2.51 -3.53
N THR A 33 -23.12 2.89 -4.03
CA THR A 33 -22.35 4.03 -3.51
C THR A 33 -23.03 5.39 -3.71
N TYR A 34 -22.69 6.42 -2.96
CA TYR A 34 -23.17 7.79 -3.17
C TYR A 34 -22.17 8.79 -2.60
N ALA A 35 -22.23 10.05 -3.04
CA ALA A 35 -21.41 11.10 -2.45
C ALA A 35 -21.78 11.27 -0.97
N TYR A 36 -20.80 11.21 -0.08
CA TYR A 36 -21.03 11.31 1.36
C TYR A 36 -21.55 12.69 1.77
N GLN A 37 -20.90 13.75 1.26
CA GLN A 37 -21.33 15.12 1.53
C GLN A 37 -22.50 15.51 0.62
N ALA A 38 -23.68 15.69 1.21
CA ALA A 38 -24.90 16.07 0.49
C ALA A 38 -24.82 17.45 -0.21
N ASN A 39 -23.89 18.31 0.22
CA ASN A 39 -23.66 19.63 -0.38
C ASN A 39 -22.35 19.71 -1.16
N SER A 40 -21.70 18.58 -1.45
CA SER A 40 -20.45 18.55 -2.23
C SER A 40 -20.64 19.29 -3.56
N PRO A 41 -19.69 20.15 -3.97
CA PRO A 41 -19.69 20.75 -5.31
C PRO A 41 -19.69 19.73 -6.45
N TYR A 42 -19.30 18.48 -6.16
CA TYR A 42 -19.12 17.40 -7.11
C TYR A 42 -20.18 16.30 -6.98
N ILE A 43 -21.25 16.52 -6.21
CA ILE A 43 -22.29 15.51 -5.91
C ILE A 43 -22.85 14.79 -7.14
N ASP A 44 -23.08 15.52 -8.24
CA ASP A 44 -23.64 14.97 -9.48
C ASP A 44 -22.60 14.19 -10.33
N SER A 45 -21.31 14.38 -10.03
CA SER A 45 -20.20 13.80 -10.79
C SER A 45 -19.52 12.65 -10.07
N LEU A 46 -19.35 12.71 -8.74
CA LEU A 46 -18.52 11.79 -7.96
C LEU A 46 -18.83 10.31 -8.24
N ALA A 47 -19.99 9.83 -7.79
CA ALA A 47 -20.34 8.42 -7.93
C ALA A 47 -20.38 7.97 -9.41
N PRO A 48 -20.99 8.72 -10.36
CA PRO A 48 -20.96 8.34 -11.77
C PRO A 48 -19.54 8.21 -12.36
N CYS A 49 -18.61 9.08 -11.97
CA CYS A 49 -17.25 9.11 -12.50
C CYS A 49 -16.36 7.99 -11.95
N VAL A 50 -16.60 7.53 -10.72
CA VAL A 50 -15.76 6.48 -10.08
C VAL A 50 -16.29 5.06 -10.28
N ARG A 51 -17.59 4.88 -10.52
CA ARG A 51 -18.20 3.55 -10.75
C ARG A 51 -17.78 2.87 -12.05
N HIS A 52 -17.34 3.64 -13.05
CA HIS A 52 -17.08 3.12 -14.40
C HIS A 52 -15.64 2.64 -14.54
N TYR A 53 -15.39 1.42 -14.09
CA TYR A 53 -14.06 0.79 -14.18
C TYR A 53 -13.54 0.54 -15.61
N ASN A 54 -14.40 0.56 -16.64
CA ASN A 54 -14.08 0.07 -18.00
C ASN A 54 -14.38 1.03 -19.17
N PHE A 55 -14.82 2.27 -18.91
CA PHE A 55 -15.25 3.21 -19.96
C PHE A 55 -14.91 4.63 -19.55
N PRO A 56 -14.63 5.56 -20.49
CA PRO A 56 -13.73 6.69 -20.24
C PRO A 56 -14.16 7.45 -18.99
N SER A 57 -13.21 7.56 -18.07
CA SER A 57 -13.40 8.33 -16.85
C SER A 57 -13.74 9.77 -17.18
N CYS A 58 -14.32 10.46 -16.20
CA CYS A 58 -14.64 11.85 -16.37
C CYS A 58 -13.39 12.68 -16.69
N THR A 59 -13.59 13.73 -17.48
CA THR A 59 -12.55 14.75 -17.63
C THR A 59 -12.32 15.44 -16.29
N LEU A 60 -11.11 15.97 -16.11
CA LEU A 60 -10.73 16.75 -14.93
C LEU A 60 -11.49 18.08 -14.80
N HIS A 61 -12.22 18.50 -15.84
CA HIS A 61 -13.21 19.58 -15.76
C HIS A 61 -14.48 19.13 -15.03
N LYS A 62 -14.89 17.87 -15.20
CA LYS A 62 -16.12 17.33 -14.61
C LYS A 62 -15.90 16.83 -13.18
N LEU A 63 -14.76 16.15 -12.94
CA LEU A 63 -14.31 15.77 -11.61
C LEU A 63 -12.80 16.04 -11.52
N PRO A 64 -12.39 17.21 -11.00
CA PRO A 64 -10.98 17.55 -10.84
C PRO A 64 -10.33 16.70 -9.75
N ILE A 65 -9.01 16.53 -9.83
CA ILE A 65 -8.24 16.17 -8.65
C ILE A 65 -8.25 17.34 -7.65
N ILE A 66 -8.19 17.05 -6.36
CA ILE A 66 -8.29 18.05 -5.29
C ILE A 66 -7.24 19.16 -5.46
N GLY A 67 -6.02 18.82 -5.90
CA GLY A 67 -4.91 19.76 -6.06
C GLY A 67 -5.10 20.81 -7.14
N LEU A 68 -6.06 20.64 -8.05
CA LEU A 68 -6.37 21.64 -9.09
C LEU A 68 -7.18 22.81 -8.55
N ASP A 69 -8.00 22.58 -7.54
CA ASP A 69 -8.88 23.58 -6.92
C ASP A 69 -8.33 24.06 -5.57
N HIS A 70 -7.50 23.23 -4.90
CA HIS A 70 -6.99 23.47 -3.56
C HIS A 70 -5.49 23.23 -3.46
N GLU A 71 -4.70 24.31 -3.43
CA GLU A 71 -3.24 24.22 -3.25
C GLU A 71 -2.85 23.72 -1.85
N SER A 72 -3.68 24.00 -0.84
CA SER A 72 -3.57 23.51 0.54
C SER A 72 -4.91 22.93 0.96
N PRO A 73 -5.17 21.64 0.67
CA PRO A 73 -6.45 21.01 0.97
C PRO A 73 -6.76 21.01 2.46
N SER A 74 -8.01 21.30 2.81
CA SER A 74 -8.58 21.06 4.15
C SER A 74 -9.27 19.70 4.21
N ILE A 75 -9.62 19.23 5.41
CA ILE A 75 -10.44 18.02 5.58
C ILE A 75 -11.76 18.15 4.80
N GLU A 76 -12.41 19.32 4.85
CA GLU A 76 -13.66 19.57 4.09
C GLU A 76 -13.45 19.37 2.60
N ASN A 77 -12.33 19.84 2.03
CA ASN A 77 -12.03 19.63 0.61
C ASN A 77 -11.80 18.16 0.27
N VAL A 78 -11.24 17.36 1.18
CA VAL A 78 -11.12 15.90 0.98
C VAL A 78 -12.50 15.24 1.09
N MET A 79 -13.29 15.62 2.10
CA MET A 79 -14.62 15.06 2.34
C MET A 79 -15.62 15.40 1.22
N ASP A 80 -15.45 16.54 0.55
CA ASP A 80 -16.19 16.90 -0.66
C ASP A 80 -15.97 15.92 -1.82
N HIS A 81 -14.95 15.06 -1.76
CA HIS A 81 -14.61 14.05 -2.75
C HIS A 81 -14.85 12.60 -2.27
N VAL A 82 -15.52 12.41 -1.13
CA VAL A 82 -15.77 11.07 -0.55
C VAL A 82 -17.06 10.45 -1.12
N VAL A 83 -16.95 9.18 -1.51
CA VAL A 83 -18.02 8.33 -2.01
C VAL A 83 -18.11 7.10 -1.12
N VAL A 84 -19.30 6.79 -0.59
CA VAL A 84 -19.51 5.67 0.33
C VAL A 84 -20.74 4.84 -0.05
N SER A 85 -20.79 3.55 0.30
CA SER A 85 -22.07 2.81 0.32
C SER A 85 -22.79 2.87 1.66
N HIS A 86 -22.12 3.28 2.73
CA HIS A 86 -22.70 3.43 4.05
C HIS A 86 -22.19 4.69 4.73
N ASP A 87 -23.08 5.49 5.33
CA ASP A 87 -22.72 6.78 5.97
C ASP A 87 -21.59 6.64 7.00
N TRP A 88 -21.60 5.56 7.78
CA TRP A 88 -20.60 5.33 8.81
C TRP A 88 -19.18 5.27 8.24
N MET A 89 -19.00 4.84 6.98
CA MET A 89 -17.68 4.78 6.35
C MET A 89 -17.09 6.18 6.16
N GLY A 90 -17.92 7.13 5.74
CA GLY A 90 -17.52 8.54 5.62
C GLY A 90 -17.27 9.17 6.99
N GLU A 91 -18.11 8.86 7.98
CA GLU A 91 -17.94 9.32 9.36
C GLU A 91 -16.60 8.84 9.95
N ARG A 92 -16.26 7.56 9.80
CA ARG A 92 -15.00 7.00 10.33
C ARG A 92 -13.79 7.54 9.58
N PHE A 93 -13.89 7.70 8.26
CA PHE A 93 -12.83 8.31 7.47
C PHE A 93 -12.55 9.76 7.92
N GLU A 94 -13.58 10.58 8.09
CA GLU A 94 -13.45 11.94 8.60
C GLU A 94 -12.82 11.98 10.00
N GLN A 95 -13.26 11.09 10.90
CA GLN A 95 -12.68 10.96 12.24
C GLN A 95 -11.21 10.61 12.21
N VAL A 96 -10.78 9.71 11.31
CA VAL A 96 -9.36 9.39 11.14
C VAL A 96 -8.59 10.59 10.59
N LEU A 97 -9.09 11.29 9.57
CA LEU A 97 -8.42 12.50 9.04
C LEU A 97 -8.21 13.57 10.11
N ASN A 98 -9.13 13.71 11.07
CA ASN A 98 -8.98 14.63 12.20
C ASN A 98 -7.91 14.21 13.22
N GLN A 99 -7.44 12.96 13.17
CA GLN A 99 -6.36 12.44 14.04
C GLN A 99 -5.01 12.39 13.33
N LEU A 100 -4.99 12.46 11.99
CA LEU A 100 -3.76 12.46 11.22
C LEU A 100 -3.09 13.84 11.23
N PRO A 101 -1.75 13.90 11.08
CA PRO A 101 -1.04 15.15 10.85
C PRO A 101 -1.61 15.91 9.65
N THR A 102 -1.69 17.23 9.75
CA THR A 102 -2.29 18.08 8.71
C THR A 102 -1.56 17.98 7.36
N GLU A 103 -0.28 17.65 7.39
CA GLU A 103 0.60 17.45 6.25
C GLU A 103 0.10 16.32 5.34
N VAL A 104 -0.60 15.32 5.90
CA VAL A 104 -1.18 14.20 5.14
C VAL A 104 -2.23 14.70 4.13
N LEU A 105 -2.90 15.83 4.40
CA LEU A 105 -3.91 16.39 3.49
C LEU A 105 -3.32 16.82 2.14
N TYR A 106 -2.02 17.16 2.09
CA TYR A 106 -1.36 17.50 0.83
C TYR A 106 -1.22 16.30 -0.11
N LEU A 107 -1.18 15.08 0.42
CA LEU A 107 -1.11 13.87 -0.39
C LEU A 107 -2.42 13.61 -1.14
N PHE A 108 -3.55 14.17 -0.70
CA PHE A 108 -4.82 14.05 -1.43
C PHE A 108 -4.87 14.90 -2.70
N LYS A 109 -3.89 15.79 -2.95
CA LYS A 109 -3.90 16.66 -4.13
C LYS A 109 -3.93 15.88 -5.46
N GLY A 110 -3.33 14.70 -5.51
CA GLY A 110 -3.33 13.81 -6.69
C GLY A 110 -4.61 12.98 -6.88
N VAL A 111 -5.60 13.11 -5.99
CA VAL A 111 -6.80 12.25 -5.94
C VAL A 111 -8.03 12.97 -6.48
N THR A 112 -8.84 12.30 -7.29
CA THR A 112 -10.17 12.76 -7.74
C THR A 112 -11.29 12.38 -6.79
N ALA A 113 -11.16 11.25 -6.09
CA ALA A 113 -12.16 10.76 -5.14
C ALA A 113 -11.56 9.75 -4.15
N VAL A 114 -12.18 9.67 -2.98
CA VAL A 114 -11.97 8.59 -2.00
C VAL A 114 -13.22 7.74 -1.98
N VAL A 115 -13.12 6.49 -2.40
CA VAL A 115 -14.26 5.56 -2.49
C VAL A 115 -14.13 4.53 -1.38
N ILE A 116 -15.16 4.38 -0.55
CA ILE A 116 -15.19 3.42 0.55
C ILE A 116 -16.47 2.59 0.42
N ASP A 117 -16.32 1.31 0.11
CA ASP A 117 -17.44 0.44 -0.22
C ASP A 117 -17.35 -0.88 0.54
N ASN A 118 -18.50 -1.43 0.94
CA ASN A 118 -18.58 -2.65 1.72
C ASN A 118 -17.94 -3.87 1.05
N ASP A 119 -17.78 -3.87 -0.27
CA ASP A 119 -17.22 -4.98 -1.05
C ASP A 119 -15.83 -4.70 -1.64
N ILE A 120 -15.25 -3.52 -1.40
CA ILE A 120 -13.85 -3.23 -1.76
C ILE A 120 -12.93 -4.07 -0.88
N ARG A 121 -12.33 -5.07 -1.51
CA ARG A 121 -11.22 -5.85 -0.96
C ARG A 121 -10.43 -6.49 -2.10
N PRO A 122 -9.15 -6.16 -2.24
CA PRO A 122 -8.37 -5.19 -1.45
C PRO A 122 -8.75 -3.72 -1.70
N ALA A 123 -8.14 -2.82 -0.94
CA ALA A 123 -8.02 -1.42 -1.35
C ALA A 123 -7.18 -1.29 -2.63
N PHE A 124 -7.24 -0.15 -3.34
CA PHE A 124 -6.38 0.19 -4.50
C PHE A 124 -6.51 1.63 -4.99
N TYR A 125 -5.48 2.13 -5.67
CA TYR A 125 -5.55 3.31 -6.53
C TYR A 125 -5.91 2.92 -7.97
N SER A 126 -6.84 3.65 -8.59
CA SER A 126 -7.16 3.46 -10.00
C SER A 126 -6.60 4.57 -10.88
N HIS A 127 -5.73 4.20 -11.81
CA HIS A 127 -5.27 5.03 -12.93
C HIS A 127 -6.41 5.62 -13.75
N GLY A 128 -7.47 4.83 -13.95
CA GLY A 128 -8.60 5.21 -14.79
C GLY A 128 -9.34 6.39 -14.18
N THR A 129 -9.69 6.29 -12.90
CA THR A 129 -10.52 7.29 -12.22
C THR A 129 -9.73 8.34 -11.46
N GLY A 130 -8.45 8.09 -11.13
CA GLY A 130 -7.66 8.91 -10.23
C GLY A 130 -8.07 8.82 -8.76
N ALA A 131 -8.80 7.77 -8.41
CA ALA A 131 -9.42 7.62 -7.09
C ALA A 131 -8.72 6.52 -6.29
N ILE A 132 -8.73 6.66 -4.97
CA ILE A 132 -8.37 5.60 -4.04
C ILE A 132 -9.64 4.88 -3.59
N TYR A 133 -9.60 3.56 -3.57
CA TYR A 133 -10.68 2.65 -3.19
C TYR A 133 -10.25 1.95 -1.91
N LEU A 134 -10.97 2.14 -0.80
CA LEU A 134 -10.50 1.74 0.52
C LEU A 134 -11.36 0.61 1.09
N ASP A 135 -10.71 -0.39 1.68
CA ASP A 135 -11.38 -1.52 2.34
C ASP A 135 -11.92 -1.09 3.71
N PRO A 136 -13.26 -1.09 3.93
CA PRO A 136 -13.87 -0.59 5.15
C PRO A 136 -13.64 -1.51 6.35
N ALA A 137 -13.08 -2.71 6.17
CA ALA A 137 -12.69 -3.57 7.28
C ALA A 137 -11.66 -2.90 8.21
N LEU A 138 -10.94 -1.91 7.70
CA LEU A 138 -10.00 -1.12 8.48
C LEU A 138 -10.66 0.03 9.26
N LEU A 139 -11.93 0.36 9.00
CA LEU A 139 -12.61 1.53 9.58
C LEU A 139 -13.69 1.21 10.63
N TRP A 140 -14.30 0.02 10.62
CA TRP A 140 -15.42 -0.27 11.54
C TRP A 140 -15.00 -0.18 13.02
N LEU A 141 -15.86 0.34 13.88
CA LEU A 141 -15.64 0.38 15.33
C LEU A 141 -16.61 -0.53 16.07
N THR A 142 -17.86 -0.57 15.58
CA THR A 142 -18.95 -1.31 16.22
C THR A 142 -19.27 -2.60 15.49
N VAL A 143 -19.92 -3.53 16.20
CA VAL A 143 -20.45 -4.75 15.57
C VAL A 143 -21.48 -4.44 14.47
N GLN A 144 -22.24 -3.35 14.60
CA GLN A 144 -23.25 -2.98 13.63
C GLN A 144 -22.63 -2.56 12.29
N GLU A 145 -21.56 -1.77 12.32
CA GLU A 145 -20.79 -1.39 11.12
C GLU A 145 -20.11 -2.60 10.51
N LYS A 146 -19.44 -3.42 11.33
CA LYS A 146 -18.76 -4.64 10.89
C LYS A 146 -19.69 -5.58 10.10
N ARG A 147 -20.94 -5.71 10.53
CA ARG A 147 -21.94 -6.58 9.89
C ARG A 147 -22.38 -6.13 8.50
N THR A 148 -22.12 -4.87 8.12
CA THR A 148 -22.44 -4.39 6.76
C THR A 148 -21.34 -4.69 5.76
N ILE A 149 -20.16 -5.15 6.20
CA ILE A 149 -18.97 -5.39 5.37
C ILE A 149 -19.03 -6.78 4.73
N ASN A 150 -18.67 -6.88 3.45
CA ASN A 150 -18.51 -8.14 2.76
C ASN A 150 -17.33 -8.94 3.36
N PRO A 151 -17.56 -10.17 3.87
CA PRO A 151 -16.49 -10.98 4.45
C PRO A 151 -15.68 -11.75 3.40
N LYS A 152 -15.97 -11.64 2.10
CA LYS A 152 -15.25 -12.33 1.02
C LYS A 152 -13.75 -12.11 1.17
N GLU A 153 -12.98 -13.19 1.06
CA GLU A 153 -11.53 -13.07 1.12
C GLU A 153 -10.99 -12.34 -0.09
N ASP A 154 -9.79 -11.81 0.11
CA ASP A 154 -8.96 -11.30 -0.96
C ASP A 154 -8.78 -12.32 -2.08
N TYR A 155 -8.91 -11.92 -3.35
CA TYR A 155 -8.82 -12.86 -4.48
C TYR A 155 -7.43 -13.50 -4.62
N ARG A 156 -6.39 -12.88 -4.06
CA ARG A 156 -5.01 -13.37 -4.05
C ARG A 156 -4.77 -14.36 -2.90
N ALA A 157 -5.79 -14.64 -2.07
CA ALA A 157 -5.73 -15.69 -1.07
C ALA A 157 -5.25 -17.00 -1.72
N GLY A 158 -4.24 -17.62 -1.12
CA GLY A 158 -3.64 -18.87 -1.60
C GLY A 158 -2.62 -18.80 -2.75
N PHE A 159 -2.32 -17.63 -3.34
CA PHE A 159 -1.32 -17.52 -4.42
C PHE A 159 0.06 -18.07 -4.03
N SER A 160 0.52 -17.77 -2.82
CA SER A 160 1.79 -18.26 -2.28
C SER A 160 1.74 -19.70 -1.76
N ASP A 161 0.58 -20.39 -1.80
CA ASP A 161 0.45 -21.72 -1.20
C ASP A 161 1.39 -22.78 -1.76
N PRO A 162 1.70 -22.78 -3.08
CA PRO A 162 2.64 -23.73 -3.65
C PRO A 162 4.11 -23.50 -3.26
N LEU A 163 4.45 -22.37 -2.61
CA LEU A 163 5.83 -22.04 -2.21
C LEU A 163 6.17 -22.67 -0.85
N SER A 164 7.46 -23.03 -0.68
CA SER A 164 8.00 -23.64 0.55
C SER A 164 8.36 -22.62 1.64
N PHE A 165 7.86 -21.39 1.54
CA PHE A 165 8.00 -20.32 2.52
C PHE A 165 6.75 -19.43 2.58
N ARG A 166 6.69 -18.52 3.54
CA ARG A 166 5.71 -17.42 3.59
C ARG A 166 6.42 -16.12 3.93
N SER A 167 6.15 -15.07 3.15
CA SER A 167 6.43 -13.69 3.56
C SER A 167 5.36 -13.25 4.57
N VAL A 168 5.81 -12.71 5.69
CA VAL A 168 4.97 -12.15 6.74
C VAL A 168 5.55 -10.82 7.19
N TRP A 169 4.68 -9.90 7.55
CA TRP A 169 5.07 -8.60 8.08
C TRP A 169 4.12 -8.16 9.19
N ARG A 170 4.53 -7.17 9.97
CA ARG A 170 3.65 -6.46 10.92
C ARG A 170 4.22 -5.07 11.23
N TYR A 171 3.35 -4.17 11.69
CA TYR A 171 3.78 -2.94 12.33
C TYR A 171 3.95 -3.12 13.83
N VAL A 172 5.01 -2.52 14.38
CA VAL A 172 5.37 -2.61 15.79
C VAL A 172 5.80 -1.27 16.34
N LYS A 173 5.47 -1.03 17.61
CA LYS A 173 6.00 0.10 18.38
C LYS A 173 6.76 -0.46 19.56
N GLY A 174 8.09 -0.36 19.50
CA GLY A 174 8.96 -1.15 20.38
C GLY A 174 8.72 -2.65 20.16
N ASN A 175 8.36 -3.39 21.20
CA ASN A 175 8.05 -4.84 21.11
C ASN A 175 6.54 -5.15 21.14
N THR A 176 5.70 -4.15 20.83
CA THR A 176 4.24 -4.32 20.81
C THR A 176 3.75 -4.25 19.37
N VAL A 177 2.97 -5.23 18.94
CA VAL A 177 2.30 -5.20 17.64
C VAL A 177 1.29 -4.06 17.66
N VAL A 178 1.40 -3.16 16.68
CA VAL A 178 0.39 -2.14 16.47
C VAL A 178 -0.81 -2.79 15.79
N SER A 179 -2.01 -2.45 16.26
CA SER A 179 -3.26 -3.18 15.98
C SER A 179 -3.38 -3.70 14.55
N ALA A 180 -3.84 -4.94 14.44
CA ALA A 180 -4.10 -5.61 13.18
C ALA A 180 -5.54 -5.35 12.69
N ARG A 181 -5.87 -5.92 11.53
CA ARG A 181 -7.25 -6.01 11.06
C ARG A 181 -8.11 -6.64 12.15
N GLY A 182 -9.19 -5.98 12.54
CA GLY A 182 -10.16 -6.60 13.42
C GLY A 182 -10.89 -7.76 12.71
N SER A 183 -11.28 -8.79 13.45
CA SER A 183 -12.06 -9.90 12.90
C SER A 183 -13.43 -9.41 12.42
N LEU A 184 -13.82 -9.85 11.22
CA LEU A 184 -15.15 -9.59 10.66
C LEU A 184 -16.22 -10.58 11.15
N SER A 185 -15.84 -11.65 11.86
CA SER A 185 -16.73 -12.77 12.20
C SER A 185 -17.09 -12.88 13.68
N ASP A 186 -16.39 -12.16 14.56
CA ASP A 186 -16.65 -12.19 16.01
C ASP A 186 -17.53 -11.02 16.49
N MET A 187 -17.70 -10.90 17.81
CA MET A 187 -18.46 -9.84 18.46
C MET A 187 -17.59 -8.75 19.09
N SER A 188 -16.29 -8.69 18.74
CA SER A 188 -15.39 -7.65 19.24
C SER A 188 -15.74 -6.28 18.66
N GLU A 189 -15.45 -5.24 19.45
CA GLU A 189 -15.50 -3.83 19.06
C GLU A 189 -14.11 -3.22 19.09
N ARG A 190 -13.93 -2.08 18.42
CA ARG A 190 -12.68 -1.33 18.33
C ARG A 190 -12.92 0.12 18.72
N THR A 191 -11.86 0.78 19.17
CA THR A 191 -11.81 2.22 19.35
C THR A 191 -11.25 2.90 18.11
N LEU A 192 -11.45 4.22 18.00
CA LEU A 192 -10.82 5.00 16.93
C LEU A 192 -9.29 4.89 17.00
N GLU A 193 -8.71 4.87 18.19
CA GLU A 193 -7.25 4.72 18.39
C GLU A 193 -6.73 3.39 17.83
N ASP A 194 -7.51 2.31 17.94
CA ASP A 194 -7.12 0.99 17.43
C ASP A 194 -6.96 0.94 15.90
N ILE A 195 -7.68 1.80 15.16
CA ILE A 195 -7.69 1.76 13.69
C ILE A 195 -6.73 2.75 13.04
N ILE A 196 -6.34 3.81 13.75
CA ILE A 196 -5.55 4.91 13.17
C ILE A 196 -4.27 4.40 12.51
N PRO A 197 -3.39 3.62 13.16
CA PRO A 197 -2.09 3.31 12.57
C PRO A 197 -2.21 2.43 11.32
N THR A 198 -3.06 1.40 11.35
CA THR A 198 -3.24 0.48 10.22
C THR A 198 -3.90 1.18 9.04
N PHE A 199 -4.87 2.06 9.31
CA PHE A 199 -5.52 2.83 8.25
C PHE A 199 -4.61 3.95 7.71
N ALA A 200 -3.77 4.55 8.55
CA ALA A 200 -2.75 5.50 8.12
C ALA A 200 -1.73 4.85 7.17
N ALA A 201 -1.26 3.64 7.49
CA ALA A 201 -0.39 2.88 6.60
C ALA A 201 -1.06 2.65 5.24
N LEU A 202 -2.32 2.19 5.22
CA LEU A 202 -3.07 2.04 3.98
C LEU A 202 -3.17 3.37 3.22
N LEU A 203 -3.52 4.46 3.89
CA LEU A 203 -3.63 5.76 3.24
C LEU A 203 -2.29 6.22 2.66
N PHE A 204 -1.18 6.08 3.39
CA PHE A 204 0.14 6.41 2.85
C PHE A 204 0.46 5.58 1.61
N HIS A 205 0.10 4.31 1.60
CA HIS A 205 0.26 3.44 0.44
C HIS A 205 -0.52 3.94 -0.78
N GLU A 206 -1.85 4.09 -0.66
CA GLU A 206 -2.69 4.48 -1.80
C GLU A 206 -2.39 5.89 -2.28
N LEU A 207 -2.06 6.79 -1.34
CA LEU A 207 -1.71 8.15 -1.68
C LEU A 207 -0.30 8.23 -2.27
N ALA A 208 0.61 7.30 -1.96
CA ALA A 208 1.88 7.21 -2.68
C ALA A 208 1.65 6.92 -4.16
N HIS A 209 0.76 5.97 -4.50
CA HIS A 209 0.35 5.74 -5.88
C HIS A 209 -0.24 7.01 -6.52
N ALA A 210 -1.17 7.67 -5.85
CA ALA A 210 -1.79 8.89 -6.38
C ALA A 210 -0.76 9.99 -6.68
N ASN A 211 0.22 10.20 -5.80
CA ASN A 211 1.27 11.20 -5.96
C ASN A 211 2.44 10.70 -6.83
N ASP A 212 2.53 9.42 -7.13
CA ASP A 212 3.46 8.90 -8.13
C ASP A 212 2.94 9.19 -9.55
N PHE A 213 1.67 8.87 -9.80
CA PHE A 213 1.04 9.08 -11.09
C PHE A 213 0.78 10.56 -11.41
N ILE A 214 0.44 11.35 -10.40
CA ILE A 214 0.23 12.79 -10.53
C ILE A 214 1.15 13.50 -9.54
N ALA A 215 2.43 13.55 -9.91
CA ALA A 215 3.51 14.10 -9.11
C ALA A 215 3.20 15.50 -8.55
N PRO A 216 3.52 15.76 -7.26
CA PRO A 216 3.46 17.09 -6.69
C PRO A 216 4.18 18.13 -7.55
N GLY A 217 3.55 19.27 -7.77
CA GLY A 217 4.10 20.34 -8.61
C GLY A 217 3.71 20.26 -10.10
N SER A 218 3.09 19.17 -10.55
CA SER A 218 2.57 19.05 -11.93
C SER A 218 1.25 19.80 -12.17
N TYR A 219 0.50 20.13 -11.10
CA TYR A 219 -0.90 20.58 -11.18
C TYR A 219 -1.15 21.77 -12.10
N GLN A 220 -0.25 22.75 -12.14
CA GLN A 220 -0.40 23.96 -12.97
C GLN A 220 -0.38 23.66 -14.48
N GLN A 221 0.18 22.52 -14.89
CA GLN A 221 0.35 22.13 -16.29
C GLN A 221 -0.78 21.21 -16.77
N ILE A 222 -1.65 20.76 -15.87
CA ILE A 222 -2.71 19.81 -16.17
C ILE A 222 -3.84 20.48 -16.95
N ASN A 223 -4.14 19.92 -18.12
CA ASN A 223 -5.27 20.36 -18.94
C ASN A 223 -6.57 19.70 -18.46
N ARG A 224 -7.47 20.50 -17.87
CA ARG A 224 -8.76 20.01 -17.34
C ARG A 224 -9.67 19.34 -18.38
N ASN A 225 -9.45 19.57 -19.68
CA ASN A 225 -10.23 18.89 -20.73
C ASN A 225 -9.82 17.43 -20.94
N LEU A 226 -8.69 17.00 -20.37
CA LEU A 226 -8.25 15.61 -20.41
C LEU A 226 -8.91 14.80 -19.29
N THR A 227 -8.98 13.49 -19.52
CA THR A 227 -9.25 12.51 -18.45
C THR A 227 -8.03 12.35 -17.55
N VAL A 228 -8.23 11.74 -16.38
CA VAL A 228 -7.12 11.43 -15.46
C VAL A 228 -6.10 10.53 -16.14
N SER A 229 -6.53 9.44 -16.79
CA SER A 229 -5.61 8.50 -17.43
C SER A 229 -4.77 9.18 -18.52
N GLN A 230 -5.39 10.03 -19.34
CA GLN A 230 -4.65 10.83 -20.34
C GLN A 230 -3.63 11.79 -19.69
N THR A 231 -3.94 12.34 -18.52
CA THR A 231 -3.00 13.19 -17.78
C THR A 231 -1.83 12.37 -17.25
N ILE A 232 -2.11 11.20 -16.66
CA ILE A 232 -1.09 10.27 -16.18
C ILE A 232 -0.17 9.83 -17.32
N ASP A 233 -0.71 9.46 -18.48
CA ASP A 233 0.08 9.07 -19.66
C ASP A 233 1.08 10.18 -20.07
N LEU A 234 0.70 11.45 -19.94
CA LEU A 234 1.56 12.60 -20.26
C LEU A 234 2.64 12.84 -19.19
N LEU A 235 2.37 12.49 -17.94
CA LEU A 235 3.29 12.69 -16.80
C LEU A 235 4.18 11.49 -16.53
N HIS A 236 3.89 10.33 -17.13
CA HIS A 236 4.50 9.03 -16.83
C HIS A 236 6.03 9.06 -16.77
N SER A 237 6.69 9.64 -17.78
CA SER A 237 8.16 9.66 -17.86
C SER A 237 8.84 10.47 -16.76
N SER A 238 8.10 11.29 -16.03
CA SER A 238 8.58 12.11 -14.90
C SER A 238 8.08 11.60 -13.55
N SER A 239 7.38 10.48 -13.49
CA SER A 239 6.88 9.92 -12.23
C SER A 239 8.04 9.56 -11.27
N PRO A 240 7.87 9.77 -9.94
CA PRO A 240 8.83 9.38 -8.92
C PRO A 240 9.32 7.92 -9.02
N SER A 241 8.45 6.99 -9.38
CA SER A 241 8.76 5.58 -9.51
C SER A 241 9.69 5.28 -10.69
N ILE A 242 9.53 5.98 -11.82
CA ILE A 242 10.47 5.94 -12.93
C ILE A 242 11.83 6.52 -12.51
N GLN A 243 11.84 7.63 -11.76
CA GLN A 243 13.08 8.22 -11.26
C GLN A 243 13.79 7.31 -10.25
N LEU A 244 13.05 6.65 -9.35
CA LEU A 244 13.57 5.67 -8.41
C LEU A 244 14.21 4.49 -9.15
N ARG A 245 13.49 3.88 -10.10
CA ARG A 245 13.99 2.76 -10.91
C ARG A 245 15.27 3.14 -11.65
N ASP A 246 15.32 4.32 -12.25
CA ASP A 246 16.46 4.73 -13.05
C ASP A 246 17.69 5.10 -12.19
N SER A 247 17.47 5.53 -10.94
CA SER A 247 18.54 5.95 -10.03
C SER A 247 19.06 4.84 -9.12
N ALA A 248 18.17 3.96 -8.64
CA ALA A 248 18.45 2.90 -7.68
C ALA A 248 17.51 1.68 -7.89
N PRO A 249 17.69 0.92 -8.99
CA PRO A 249 16.83 -0.21 -9.35
C PRO A 249 17.05 -1.42 -8.42
N LEU A 250 15.96 -2.15 -8.18
CA LEU A 250 16.02 -3.53 -7.67
C LEU A 250 16.55 -4.48 -8.73
N SER A 251 17.30 -5.51 -8.32
CA SER A 251 18.09 -6.33 -9.24
C SER A 251 17.82 -7.83 -9.18
N SER A 252 17.23 -8.34 -8.11
CA SER A 252 17.04 -9.78 -7.93
C SER A 252 15.96 -10.36 -8.87
N SER A 253 16.41 -11.09 -9.90
CA SER A 253 15.50 -11.84 -10.77
C SER A 253 14.71 -12.92 -10.03
N LEU A 254 15.27 -13.50 -8.96
CA LEU A 254 14.60 -14.49 -8.13
C LEU A 254 13.42 -13.87 -7.38
N LEU A 255 13.63 -12.70 -6.75
CA LEU A 255 12.56 -12.01 -6.00
C LEU A 255 11.46 -11.49 -6.92
N TYR A 256 11.79 -11.03 -8.14
CA TYR A 256 10.78 -10.74 -9.17
C TYR A 256 9.96 -11.97 -9.59
N GLY A 257 10.59 -13.14 -9.72
CA GLY A 257 9.90 -14.40 -10.02
C GLY A 257 8.94 -14.81 -8.90
N LEU A 258 9.44 -14.79 -7.65
CA LEU A 258 8.65 -15.07 -6.46
C LEU A 258 7.49 -14.10 -6.28
N ALA A 259 7.72 -12.81 -6.52
CA ALA A 259 6.66 -11.81 -6.57
C ALA A 259 5.60 -12.21 -7.60
N GLY A 260 5.98 -12.55 -8.84
CA GLY A 260 5.04 -13.07 -9.86
C GLY A 260 4.09 -14.17 -9.32
N VAL A 261 4.60 -15.09 -8.51
CA VAL A 261 3.79 -16.13 -7.87
C VAL A 261 2.92 -15.56 -6.76
N MET A 262 3.52 -14.91 -5.76
CA MET A 262 2.84 -14.46 -4.55
C MET A 262 1.75 -13.43 -4.83
N PHE A 263 1.92 -12.67 -5.91
CA PHE A 263 1.27 -11.41 -6.12
C PHE A 263 0.40 -11.36 -7.38
N HIS A 264 0.83 -12.07 -8.42
CA HIS A 264 0.13 -12.12 -9.70
C HIS A 264 -0.46 -13.52 -10.01
N GLY A 265 -0.29 -14.48 -9.10
CA GLY A 265 -0.85 -15.82 -9.23
C GLY A 265 -0.18 -16.66 -10.31
N HIS A 266 1.04 -16.31 -10.73
CA HIS A 266 1.80 -17.11 -11.68
C HIS A 266 2.09 -18.51 -11.12
N ALA A 267 2.10 -19.52 -12.00
CA ALA A 267 2.51 -20.86 -11.61
C ALA A 267 4.02 -20.87 -11.30
N PRO A 268 4.46 -21.33 -10.11
CA PRO A 268 5.88 -21.38 -9.79
C PRO A 268 6.62 -22.41 -10.64
N SER A 269 7.91 -22.18 -10.86
CA SER A 269 8.87 -23.17 -11.34
C SER A 269 9.22 -24.21 -10.26
N ASP A 270 9.93 -25.27 -10.65
CA ASP A 270 10.43 -26.25 -9.68
C ASP A 270 11.46 -25.65 -8.70
N ALA A 271 12.24 -24.67 -9.17
CA ALA A 271 13.21 -23.96 -8.34
C ALA A 271 12.50 -23.07 -7.29
N GLU A 272 11.50 -22.28 -7.70
CA GLU A 272 10.71 -21.44 -6.80
C GLU A 272 9.88 -22.28 -5.80
N ARG A 273 9.45 -23.49 -6.17
CA ARG A 273 8.83 -24.43 -5.23
C ARG A 273 9.82 -24.93 -4.17
N ALA A 274 11.07 -25.17 -4.57
CA ALA A 274 12.08 -25.80 -3.72
C ALA A 274 12.83 -24.83 -2.81
N ILE A 275 12.81 -23.52 -3.11
CA ILE A 275 13.54 -22.52 -2.35
C ILE A 275 13.01 -22.41 -0.91
N SER A 276 13.94 -22.36 0.05
CA SER A 276 13.64 -22.23 1.47
C SER A 276 13.48 -20.77 1.89
N ALA A 277 12.79 -20.57 3.02
CA ALA A 277 12.63 -19.24 3.62
C ALA A 277 13.96 -18.54 3.95
N ASP A 278 14.99 -19.31 4.31
CA ASP A 278 16.33 -18.78 4.61
C ASP A 278 17.04 -18.29 3.34
N GLU A 279 16.95 -19.05 2.24
CA GLU A 279 17.51 -18.66 0.93
C GLU A 279 16.81 -17.41 0.37
N VAL A 280 15.49 -17.31 0.50
CA VAL A 280 14.74 -16.10 0.10
C VAL A 280 15.18 -14.90 0.95
N GLY A 281 15.33 -15.09 2.26
CA GLY A 281 15.81 -14.05 3.17
C GLY A 281 17.20 -13.55 2.83
N GLN A 282 18.13 -14.45 2.53
CA GLN A 282 19.49 -14.08 2.09
C GLN A 282 19.48 -13.32 0.76
N GLU A 283 18.67 -13.74 -0.21
CA GLU A 283 18.52 -13.02 -1.48
C GLU A 283 17.95 -11.60 -1.25
N PHE A 284 16.91 -11.49 -0.42
CA PHE A 284 16.30 -10.21 -0.08
C PHE A 284 17.26 -9.31 0.70
N GLU A 285 18.05 -9.84 1.63
CA GLU A 285 19.05 -9.09 2.39
C GLU A 285 20.10 -8.43 1.48
N MET A 286 20.45 -9.07 0.36
CA MET A 286 21.47 -8.57 -0.58
C MET A 286 20.95 -7.52 -1.57
N ASP A 287 19.66 -7.25 -1.62
CA ASP A 287 19.03 -6.27 -2.51
C ASP A 287 18.36 -5.15 -1.71
N ILE A 288 17.98 -4.07 -2.38
CA ILE A 288 17.77 -2.76 -1.73
C ILE A 288 16.28 -2.38 -1.55
N ALA A 289 15.39 -3.37 -1.52
CA ALA A 289 13.96 -3.18 -1.25
C ALA A 289 13.67 -3.03 0.25
N SER A 290 12.65 -2.27 0.64
CA SER A 290 12.17 -2.23 2.04
C SER A 290 11.24 -3.40 2.38
N ASP A 291 10.48 -3.88 1.38
CA ASP A 291 9.48 -4.94 1.50
C ASP A 291 9.53 -5.84 0.26
N ASP A 292 9.19 -7.13 0.39
CA ASP A 292 9.19 -8.06 -0.75
C ASP A 292 8.09 -7.72 -1.76
N TYR A 293 7.09 -6.95 -1.33
CA TYR A 293 6.05 -6.45 -2.21
C TYR A 293 6.57 -5.48 -3.29
N ALA A 294 7.71 -4.82 -3.04
CA ALA A 294 8.38 -3.94 -4.01
C ALA A 294 8.72 -4.62 -5.35
N TYR A 295 8.90 -5.94 -5.36
CA TYR A 295 9.22 -6.71 -6.57
C TYR A 295 8.01 -6.98 -7.47
N SER A 296 6.80 -6.62 -7.04
CA SER A 296 5.59 -6.83 -7.85
C SER A 296 5.45 -5.81 -8.99
N SER A 297 5.87 -4.56 -8.76
CA SER A 297 5.97 -3.49 -9.75
C SER A 297 6.81 -2.33 -9.22
N LEU A 298 7.32 -1.47 -10.11
CA LEU A 298 8.02 -0.23 -9.74
C LEU A 298 7.16 0.75 -8.92
N TYR A 299 5.83 0.67 -9.08
CA TYR A 299 4.87 1.49 -8.34
C TYR A 299 4.80 1.04 -6.88
N GLU A 300 4.85 -0.27 -6.65
CA GLU A 300 4.82 -0.85 -5.30
C GLU A 300 6.12 -0.63 -4.53
N ASP A 301 7.26 -0.67 -5.21
CA ASP A 301 8.54 -0.29 -4.62
C ASP A 301 8.50 1.15 -4.08
N THR A 302 7.92 2.06 -4.87
CA THR A 302 7.73 3.47 -4.48
C THR A 302 6.75 3.59 -3.31
N ALA A 303 5.60 2.93 -3.39
CA ALA A 303 4.57 3.01 -2.36
C ALA A 303 5.02 2.40 -1.02
N MET A 304 5.73 1.27 -1.03
CA MET A 304 6.25 0.64 0.19
C MET A 304 7.32 1.49 0.89
N LEU A 305 8.25 2.07 0.13
CA LEU A 305 9.25 2.99 0.66
C LEU A 305 8.58 4.20 1.33
N PHE A 306 7.55 4.76 0.70
CA PHE A 306 6.81 5.90 1.23
C PHE A 306 6.00 5.54 2.48
N GLU A 307 5.22 4.46 2.42
CA GLU A 307 4.40 3.96 3.53
C GLU A 307 5.25 3.75 4.79
N GLU A 308 6.32 2.98 4.68
CA GLU A 308 7.17 2.65 5.83
C GLU A 308 7.85 3.89 6.41
N ALA A 309 8.34 4.79 5.56
CA ALA A 309 8.96 6.03 6.01
C ALA A 309 7.97 6.95 6.73
N MET A 310 6.73 7.06 6.23
CA MET A 310 5.69 7.89 6.85
C MET A 310 5.15 7.30 8.15
N MET A 311 5.02 5.97 8.22
CA MET A 311 4.69 5.28 9.46
C MET A 311 5.76 5.52 10.52
N LYS A 312 7.03 5.47 10.15
CA LYS A 312 8.12 5.77 11.07
C LYS A 312 8.17 7.24 11.46
N TYR A 313 8.04 8.16 10.51
CA TYR A 313 8.12 9.60 10.74
C TYR A 313 7.01 10.14 11.64
N PHE A 314 5.74 9.81 11.33
CA PHE A 314 4.60 10.38 12.04
C PHE A 314 4.21 9.64 13.31
N PHE A 315 4.48 8.34 13.40
CA PHE A 315 3.98 7.50 14.49
C PHE A 315 5.07 6.83 15.33
N ASP A 316 6.34 6.91 14.91
CA ASP A 316 7.45 6.13 15.46
C ASP A 316 7.09 4.62 15.51
N ILE A 317 6.57 4.13 14.39
CA ILE A 317 6.19 2.73 14.19
C ILE A 317 7.17 2.10 13.21
N ASP A 318 7.76 0.98 13.61
CA ASP A 318 8.65 0.19 12.77
C ASP A 318 7.86 -0.90 12.02
N ARG A 319 8.36 -1.31 10.85
CA ARG A 319 7.89 -2.50 10.16
C ARG A 319 8.83 -3.68 10.45
N ASP A 320 8.25 -4.80 10.83
CA ASP A 320 8.90 -6.10 10.78
C ASP A 320 8.53 -6.78 9.45
N ILE A 321 9.51 -7.31 8.73
CA ILE A 321 9.32 -8.23 7.59
C ILE A 321 10.13 -9.51 7.84
N ALA A 322 9.56 -10.66 7.49
CA ALA A 322 10.21 -11.95 7.67
C ALA A 322 9.78 -12.99 6.65
N PHE A 323 10.68 -13.92 6.36
CA PHE A 323 10.40 -15.15 5.65
C PHE A 323 10.36 -16.31 6.62
N THR A 324 9.27 -17.07 6.55
CA THR A 324 8.94 -18.13 7.50
C THR A 324 8.70 -19.45 6.78
N THR A 325 8.76 -20.55 7.51
CA THR A 325 8.20 -21.82 7.02
C THR A 325 6.69 -21.69 6.77
N PRO A 326 6.11 -22.48 5.85
CA PRO A 326 4.66 -22.55 5.71
C PRO A 326 3.97 -22.92 7.03
N PRO A 327 2.74 -22.44 7.26
CA PRO A 327 2.03 -22.71 8.50
C PRO A 327 1.68 -24.20 8.62
N GLY A 328 1.50 -24.63 9.86
CA GLY A 328 0.81 -25.87 10.21
C GLY A 328 -0.69 -25.77 9.96
N ALA A 329 -1.43 -26.85 10.26
CA ALA A 329 -2.84 -27.01 9.89
C ALA A 329 -3.80 -25.95 10.48
N ASN A 330 -3.41 -25.23 11.53
CA ASN A 330 -4.27 -24.29 12.25
C ASN A 330 -4.03 -22.81 11.87
N ASN A 331 -3.06 -22.54 11.00
CA ASN A 331 -2.78 -21.21 10.46
C ASN A 331 -2.66 -20.11 11.55
N ASN A 332 -1.98 -20.45 12.66
CA ASN A 332 -1.73 -19.58 13.81
C ASN A 332 -0.32 -18.96 13.70
N CYS A 333 -0.10 -17.75 14.22
CA CYS A 333 1.25 -17.16 14.32
C CYS A 333 2.31 -18.06 14.96
N GLN A 334 1.90 -19.00 15.81
CA GLN A 334 2.81 -19.95 16.45
C GLN A 334 3.41 -20.95 15.45
N ASP A 335 2.73 -21.20 14.33
CA ASP A 335 3.12 -22.22 13.35
C ASP A 335 4.08 -21.67 12.28
N TYR A 336 4.24 -20.36 12.19
CA TYR A 336 5.18 -19.72 11.27
C TYR A 336 6.54 -19.57 11.95
N VAL A 337 7.50 -20.42 11.56
CA VAL A 337 8.87 -20.36 12.10
C VAL A 337 9.69 -19.39 11.28
N VAL A 338 10.19 -18.32 11.93
CA VAL A 338 11.06 -17.32 11.29
C VAL A 338 12.39 -17.95 10.91
N LYS A 339 12.75 -17.86 9.63
CA LYS A 339 14.08 -18.27 9.13
C LYS A 339 14.96 -17.08 8.82
N TRP A 340 14.36 -16.00 8.38
CA TRP A 340 15.00 -14.71 8.22
C TRP A 340 13.98 -13.63 8.57
N GLY A 341 14.40 -12.55 9.22
CA GLY A 341 13.52 -11.41 9.46
C GLY A 341 14.25 -10.20 10.01
N ILE A 342 13.71 -9.03 9.75
CA ILE A 342 14.32 -7.76 10.13
C ILE A 342 13.25 -6.74 10.52
N ARG A 343 13.59 -5.91 11.50
CA ARG A 343 12.83 -4.73 11.91
C ARG A 343 13.46 -3.48 11.34
N ASN A 344 12.61 -2.54 10.90
CA ASN A 344 12.98 -1.21 10.45
C ASN A 344 13.95 -1.24 9.25
N ARG A 345 13.57 -1.96 8.18
CA ARG A 345 14.44 -2.14 7.00
C ARG A 345 14.76 -0.82 6.30
N ILE A 346 13.89 0.19 6.37
CA ILE A 346 14.18 1.57 5.91
C ILE A 346 15.38 2.23 6.59
N GLY A 347 15.88 1.69 7.70
CA GLY A 347 17.11 2.15 8.35
C GLY A 347 18.39 1.62 7.70
N ASP A 348 18.31 0.67 6.76
CA ASP A 348 19.45 0.21 5.97
C ASP A 348 19.99 1.36 5.11
N GLU A 349 21.31 1.42 4.89
CA GLU A 349 21.92 2.57 4.22
C GLU A 349 21.39 2.78 2.80
N GLU A 350 21.27 1.72 2.00
CA GLU A 350 20.83 1.81 0.61
C GLU A 350 19.31 1.96 0.53
N VAL A 351 18.56 1.24 1.36
CA VAL A 351 17.09 1.38 1.44
C VAL A 351 16.71 2.78 1.89
N ARG A 352 17.42 3.36 2.87
CA ARG A 352 17.19 4.72 3.36
C ARG A 352 17.35 5.76 2.27
N ILE A 353 18.39 5.66 1.45
CA ILE A 353 18.62 6.61 0.34
C ILE A 353 17.45 6.58 -0.63
N ARG A 354 16.93 5.37 -0.93
CA ARG A 354 15.74 5.18 -1.78
C ARG A 354 14.50 5.79 -1.15
N ALA A 355 14.26 5.52 0.15
CA ALA A 355 13.14 6.07 0.89
C ALA A 355 13.17 7.60 0.92
N GLN A 356 14.34 8.21 1.17
CA GLN A 356 14.52 9.65 1.15
C GLN A 356 14.18 10.24 -0.23
N LEU A 357 14.70 9.64 -1.30
CA LEU A 357 14.42 10.07 -2.67
C LEU A 357 12.92 10.06 -3.00
N VAL A 358 12.20 9.02 -2.56
CA VAL A 358 10.75 8.91 -2.79
C VAL A 358 9.99 9.95 -1.96
N VAL A 359 10.27 10.03 -0.66
CA VAL A 359 9.55 10.92 0.26
C VAL A 359 9.72 12.39 -0.10
N GLU A 360 10.93 12.82 -0.48
CA GLU A 360 11.18 14.21 -0.91
C GLU A 360 10.44 14.58 -2.20
N GLN A 361 10.16 13.61 -3.07
CA GLN A 361 9.37 13.82 -4.29
C GLN A 361 7.87 13.85 -4.01
N LEU A 362 7.36 12.94 -3.16
CA LEU A 362 5.92 12.82 -2.87
C LEU A 362 5.43 13.86 -1.84
N MET A 363 6.30 14.35 -0.96
CA MET A 363 5.99 15.41 0.02
C MET A 363 6.78 16.68 -0.27
N LEU A 364 6.62 17.19 -1.50
CA LEU A 364 7.35 18.36 -1.98
C LEU A 364 7.16 19.57 -1.05
N GLY A 365 8.29 20.08 -0.52
CA GLY A 365 8.32 21.27 0.34
C GLY A 365 8.23 20.99 1.83
N VAL A 366 8.15 19.73 2.25
CA VAL A 366 8.28 19.34 3.66
C VAL A 366 9.76 19.17 4.02
N ASP A 367 10.18 19.81 5.11
CA ASP A 367 11.53 19.66 5.66
C ASP A 367 11.55 18.49 6.66
N PHE A 368 12.18 17.39 6.27
CA PHE A 368 12.35 16.21 7.11
C PHE A 368 13.51 16.34 8.10
N GLY A 369 14.25 17.46 8.09
CA GLY A 369 15.35 17.74 9.01
C GLY A 369 16.38 16.63 9.02
N THR A 370 16.62 16.06 10.20
CA THR A 370 17.57 14.95 10.41
C THR A 370 16.91 13.58 10.39
N PHE A 371 15.62 13.46 10.04
CA PHE A 371 14.87 12.21 10.13
C PHE A 371 15.60 11.02 9.49
N PHE A 372 15.94 11.13 8.20
CA PHE A 372 16.63 10.04 7.50
C PHE A 372 18.02 9.78 8.09
N THR A 373 18.79 10.81 8.42
CA THR A 373 20.13 10.63 9.01
C THR A 373 20.10 10.00 10.39
N ASP A 374 19.00 10.18 11.13
CA ASP A 374 18.83 9.69 12.50
C ASP A 374 18.12 8.33 12.56
N LEU A 375 17.71 7.75 11.42
CA LEU A 375 17.14 6.40 11.37
C LEU A 375 18.13 5.39 11.95
N VAL A 376 17.63 4.61 12.91
CA VAL A 376 18.40 3.54 13.54
C VAL A 376 18.60 2.41 12.54
N THR A 377 19.79 1.82 12.55
CA THR A 377 20.11 0.66 11.71
C THR A 377 19.10 -0.48 11.92
N PRO A 378 18.77 -1.26 10.88
CA PRO A 378 17.82 -2.34 10.99
C PRO A 378 18.24 -3.36 12.05
N THR A 379 17.27 -3.96 12.71
CA THR A 379 17.53 -4.94 13.78
C THR A 379 17.02 -6.32 13.36
N PRO A 380 17.88 -7.36 13.30
CA PRO A 380 17.44 -8.71 12.99
C PRO A 380 16.41 -9.21 14.01
N LEU A 381 15.39 -9.91 13.52
CA LEU A 381 14.48 -10.67 14.38
C LEU A 381 15.18 -11.94 14.84
N ASN A 382 14.67 -12.53 15.93
CA ASN A 382 15.14 -13.85 16.34
C ASN A 382 14.71 -14.89 15.29
N ASN A 383 15.68 -15.65 14.79
CA ASN A 383 15.43 -16.80 13.93
C ASN A 383 15.05 -18.03 14.77
N ASP A 384 14.44 -19.02 14.12
CA ASP A 384 14.00 -20.30 14.69
C ASP A 384 13.01 -20.19 15.86
N VAL A 385 12.34 -19.04 15.98
CA VAL A 385 11.20 -18.84 16.87
C VAL A 385 9.93 -18.61 16.05
N SER A 386 8.77 -18.73 16.69
CA SER A 386 7.51 -18.45 16.03
C SER A 386 7.34 -16.96 15.71
N TRP A 387 6.49 -16.63 14.73
CA TRP A 387 6.17 -15.24 14.42
C TRP A 387 5.58 -14.47 15.61
N CYS A 388 4.79 -15.12 16.48
CA CYS A 388 4.31 -14.43 17.69
C CYS A 388 5.47 -14.06 18.62
N GLN A 389 6.46 -14.95 18.76
CA GLN A 389 7.60 -14.75 19.66
C GLN A 389 8.62 -13.76 19.11
N SER A 390 8.75 -13.66 17.78
CA SER A 390 9.74 -12.81 17.13
C SER A 390 9.56 -11.31 17.39
N VAL A 391 8.39 -10.88 17.91
CA VAL A 391 8.11 -9.46 18.21
C VAL A 391 9.04 -8.89 19.26
N THR A 392 9.48 -9.74 20.19
CA THR A 392 10.36 -9.34 21.27
C THR A 392 11.80 -9.54 20.84
N ILE A 393 12.43 -8.45 20.41
CA ILE A 393 13.86 -8.43 20.17
C ILE A 393 14.53 -8.21 21.53
N GLN A 394 15.28 -9.19 22.02
CA GLN A 394 16.04 -9.02 23.25
C GLN A 394 17.22 -8.09 22.97
N ALA A 395 17.16 -6.86 23.46
CA ALA A 395 18.37 -6.08 23.64
C ALA A 395 19.28 -6.84 24.62
N ASN A 396 20.58 -6.93 24.35
CA ASN A 396 21.54 -7.41 25.34
C ASN A 396 21.51 -6.48 26.57
N SER A 397 20.64 -6.76 27.56
CA SER A 397 20.82 -6.44 28.98
C SER A 397 19.68 -6.95 29.86
N VAL A 398 20.07 -7.77 30.85
CA VAL A 398 19.44 -8.09 32.15
C VAL A 398 18.02 -8.70 32.12
N GLN A 399 17.97 -10.00 32.45
CA GLN A 399 16.77 -10.73 32.83
C GLN A 399 15.90 -9.95 33.83
N GLN A 400 14.76 -9.45 33.36
CA GLN A 400 13.58 -9.29 34.21
C GLN A 400 12.50 -10.26 33.75
N LYS A 401 12.05 -11.06 34.72
CA LYS A 401 10.95 -12.02 34.59
C LYS A 401 9.69 -11.28 34.13
N VAL A 402 9.25 -11.53 32.91
CA VAL A 402 7.94 -11.06 32.45
C VAL A 402 6.89 -12.09 32.85
N GLN A 403 5.90 -11.59 33.59
CA GLN A 403 4.69 -12.30 33.98
C GLN A 403 3.76 -12.35 32.75
N SER A 404 3.26 -13.54 32.45
CA SER A 404 2.41 -13.82 31.29
C SER A 404 1.03 -13.18 31.42
N ASP A 405 0.70 -12.25 30.53
CA ASP A 405 -0.69 -11.82 30.28
C ASP A 405 -1.20 -12.42 28.96
N GLY A 406 -2.32 -13.13 29.06
CA GLY A 406 -2.92 -13.99 28.04
C GLY A 406 -3.65 -13.27 26.90
N ALA A 407 -3.01 -12.30 26.25
CA ALA A 407 -3.57 -11.60 25.09
C ALA A 407 -2.99 -12.08 23.73
N LEU A 408 -2.01 -13.00 23.74
CA LEU A 408 -1.31 -13.46 22.53
C LEU A 408 -1.95 -14.70 21.85
N GLU A 409 -3.03 -15.25 22.39
CA GLU A 409 -3.54 -16.57 21.99
C GLU A 409 -4.52 -16.57 20.80
N GLN A 410 -4.95 -15.41 20.30
CA GLN A 410 -5.98 -15.34 19.24
C GLN A 410 -5.74 -14.24 18.20
N MET A 411 -4.52 -14.12 17.67
CA MET A 411 -4.34 -13.42 16.40
C MET A 411 -4.45 -14.44 15.26
N PRO A 412 -5.58 -14.53 14.54
CA PRO A 412 -5.60 -15.27 13.28
C PRO A 412 -4.61 -14.60 12.32
N LEU A 413 -3.54 -15.31 11.96
CA LEU A 413 -2.65 -14.86 10.89
C LEU A 413 -3.16 -15.41 9.56
N ILE A 414 -3.86 -14.57 8.84
CA ILE A 414 -3.43 -14.24 7.49
C ILE A 414 -3.37 -12.74 7.56
N ASN A 415 -2.18 -12.14 7.55
CA ASN A 415 -2.08 -10.69 7.42
C ASN A 415 -2.47 -10.38 5.96
N PRO A 416 -3.70 -9.94 5.66
CA PRO A 416 -4.14 -9.72 4.28
C PRO A 416 -3.67 -8.35 3.78
N HIS A 417 -2.91 -7.62 4.60
CA HIS A 417 -2.91 -6.16 4.56
C HIS A 417 -2.15 -5.55 3.41
N LEU A 418 -1.31 -6.31 2.72
CA LEU A 418 -0.68 -5.92 1.46
C LEU A 418 -0.47 -7.20 0.67
N ARG A 419 -1.57 -7.85 0.25
CA ARG A 419 -1.46 -8.56 -1.03
C ARG A 419 -1.63 -7.48 -2.14
N PRO A 420 -1.08 -7.67 -3.35
CA PRO A 420 -0.89 -6.64 -4.37
C PRO A 420 -1.98 -6.01 -5.20
N TYR A 421 -2.01 -4.69 -5.18
CA TYR A 421 -2.52 -3.84 -6.25
C TYR A 421 -2.09 -4.39 -7.61
N LEU A 422 -3.07 -5.00 -8.29
CA LEU A 422 -3.21 -4.91 -9.73
C LEU A 422 -4.32 -3.91 -9.91
#